data_AF-A0AAN1XVK0-F1
#
_entry.id   AF-A0AAN1XVK0-F1
#
_cell.length_a   1.000
_cell.length_b   1.000
_cell.length_c   1.000
_cell.angle_alpha   90.00
_cell.angle_beta   90.00
_cell.angle_gamma   90.00
#
_symmetry.space_group_name_H-M   'P 1'
#
loop_
_entity.id
_entity.type
_entity.pdbx_description
1 polymer ?
#
loop_
_entity_poly.entity_id
_entity_poly.type
_entity_poly.pdbx_seq_one_letter_code
_entity_poly.pdbx_strand_id
1 'polypeptide(L)'
;MSARADNVRFAPWELQAVQVRATIVGWKIENDNDYHIVIADPGNPGETMIAEPPSSACSGACSSGYGALFQSARQAFVACMGDPPAQFGYRNTTIVAVITGVPMFDVLHGQTGVAPNGIEIHPVISVTFESGC
;
A
#
# COMPACT_ATOMS: atom_id res chain seq x y z
N MET A 1 18.99 -1.18 -14.82
CA MET A 1 18.97 0.15 -15.46
C MET A 1 19.10 1.19 -14.36
N SER A 2 19.87 2.25 -14.60
CA SER A 2 20.39 3.19 -13.59
C SER A 2 19.28 4.10 -13.01
N ALA A 3 19.32 4.32 -11.70
CA ALA A 3 18.51 5.22 -10.87
C ALA A 3 18.56 6.70 -11.32
N ARG A 4 18.06 6.99 -12.52
CA ARG A 4 17.94 8.34 -13.09
C ARG A 4 16.55 8.65 -13.65
N ALA A 5 15.53 7.90 -13.24
CA ALA A 5 14.12 8.15 -13.61
C ALA A 5 13.15 8.21 -12.42
N ASP A 6 13.64 8.07 -11.18
CA ASP A 6 12.81 7.87 -9.99
C ASP A 6 12.11 9.17 -9.50
N ASN A 7 12.26 10.28 -10.23
CA ASN A 7 11.69 11.59 -9.90
C ASN A 7 10.66 12.09 -10.94
N VAL A 8 10.34 11.30 -11.97
CA VAL A 8 9.31 11.69 -12.94
C VAL A 8 8.00 11.08 -12.51
N ARG A 9 7.01 11.93 -12.22
CA ARG A 9 5.65 11.49 -11.92
C ARG A 9 4.81 11.34 -13.19
N PHE A 10 4.09 10.24 -13.33
CA PHE A 10 3.28 9.94 -14.51
C PHE A 10 1.84 10.47 -14.38
N ALA A 11 1.54 11.54 -15.12
CA ALA A 11 0.19 12.08 -15.19
C ALA A 11 -0.79 11.14 -15.91
N PRO A 12 -2.09 11.11 -15.53
CA PRO A 12 -2.67 11.84 -14.39
C PRO A 12 -2.54 11.07 -13.07
N TRP A 13 -2.11 9.81 -13.11
CA TRP A 13 -2.28 8.87 -12.00
C TRP A 13 -1.46 9.23 -10.79
N GLU A 14 -0.17 9.54 -10.95
CA GLU A 14 0.72 9.82 -9.82
C GLU A 14 0.66 11.27 -9.31
N LEU A 15 -0.29 12.05 -9.82
CA LEU A 15 -0.48 13.46 -9.48
C LEU A 15 -1.79 13.73 -8.75
N GLN A 16 -2.52 12.67 -8.38
CA GLN A 16 -3.80 12.77 -7.69
C GLN A 16 -3.90 11.72 -6.59
N ALA A 17 -4.66 12.04 -5.55
CA ALA A 17 -5.10 11.04 -4.59
C ALA A 17 -6.34 10.33 -5.13
N VAL A 18 -6.43 9.03 -4.88
CA VAL A 18 -7.59 8.19 -5.20
C VAL A 18 -8.10 7.49 -3.95
N GLN A 19 -9.33 6.97 -4.04
CA GLN A 19 -9.88 6.04 -3.07
C GLN A 19 -10.13 4.69 -3.74
N VAL A 20 -9.67 3.63 -3.10
CA VAL A 20 -9.87 2.25 -3.55
C VAL A 20 -10.56 1.49 -2.44
N ARG A 21 -11.73 0.93 -2.76
CA ARG A 21 -12.42 -0.03 -1.87
C ARG A 21 -11.94 -1.43 -2.22
N ALA A 22 -11.34 -2.13 -1.26
CA ALA A 22 -10.71 -3.42 -1.52
C ALA A 22 -10.82 -4.39 -0.34
N THR A 23 -10.65 -5.67 -0.64
CA THR A 23 -10.47 -6.73 0.36
C THR A 23 -8.99 -6.88 0.67
N ILE A 24 -8.61 -6.97 1.94
CA ILE A 24 -7.21 -7.26 2.32
C ILE A 24 -6.92 -8.74 2.16
N VAL A 25 -5.88 -9.08 1.38
CA VAL A 25 -5.44 -10.46 1.15
C VAL A 25 -4.41 -10.88 2.20
N GLY A 26 -3.49 -9.99 2.53
CA GLY A 26 -2.36 -10.29 3.39
C GLY A 26 -1.34 -9.16 3.39
N TRP A 27 -0.33 -9.29 4.24
CA TRP A 27 0.71 -8.27 4.38
C TRP A 27 2.00 -8.79 5.01
N LYS A 28 3.06 -7.99 4.89
CA LYS A 28 4.35 -8.14 5.58
C LYS A 28 4.99 -6.78 5.81
N ILE A 29 6.09 -6.77 6.55
CA ILE A 29 7.04 -5.65 6.57
C ILE A 29 8.18 -5.92 5.58
N GLU A 30 8.53 -4.91 4.79
CA GLU A 30 9.64 -4.94 3.85
C GLU A 30 10.94 -4.44 4.48
N ASN A 31 12.08 -4.68 3.82
CA ASN A 31 13.40 -4.32 4.33
C ASN A 31 13.64 -2.80 4.42
N ASP A 32 12.94 -2.01 3.60
CA ASP A 32 12.92 -0.55 3.66
C ASP A 32 11.93 -0.01 4.71
N ASN A 33 11.28 -0.90 5.46
CA ASN A 33 10.30 -0.65 6.52
C ASN A 33 8.90 -0.26 6.05
N ASP A 34 8.61 -0.36 4.76
CA ASP A 34 7.25 -0.17 4.28
C ASP A 34 6.39 -1.40 4.59
N TYR A 35 5.09 -1.18 4.77
CA TYR A 35 4.16 -2.29 4.90
C TYR A 35 3.67 -2.68 3.52
N HIS A 36 4.14 -3.83 3.03
CA HIS A 36 3.63 -4.42 1.80
C HIS A 36 2.27 -5.06 2.09
N ILE A 37 1.20 -4.44 1.63
CA ILE A 37 -0.16 -4.94 1.79
C ILE A 37 -0.70 -5.31 0.41
N VAL A 38 -1.16 -6.56 0.26
CA VAL A 38 -1.88 -6.98 -0.94
C VAL A 38 -3.36 -6.78 -0.72
N ILE A 39 -3.97 -6.08 -1.67
CA ILE A 39 -5.41 -5.83 -1.72
C ILE A 39 -6.00 -6.43 -2.99
N ALA A 40 -7.25 -6.86 -2.93
CA ALA A 40 -7.97 -7.44 -4.06
C ALA A 40 -9.26 -6.69 -4.35
N ASP A 41 -9.68 -6.67 -5.62
CA ASP A 41 -11.01 -6.18 -6.01
C ASP A 41 -12.09 -7.02 -5.30
N PRO A 42 -13.01 -6.42 -4.52
CA PRO A 42 -14.09 -7.16 -3.87
C PRO A 42 -15.00 -7.92 -4.84
N GLY A 43 -15.13 -7.46 -6.09
CA GLY A 43 -15.90 -8.09 -7.15
C GLY A 43 -15.10 -9.11 -7.98
N ASN A 44 -13.77 -9.06 -7.94
CA ASN A 44 -12.90 -9.99 -8.65
C ASN A 44 -11.62 -10.28 -7.85
N PRO A 45 -11.65 -11.24 -6.90
CA PRO A 45 -10.53 -11.50 -5.99
C PRO A 45 -9.21 -11.93 -6.64
N GLY A 46 -9.22 -12.27 -7.94
CA GLY A 46 -8.01 -12.56 -8.70
C GLY A 46 -7.26 -11.30 -9.18
N GLU A 47 -7.93 -10.15 -9.19
CA GLU A 47 -7.31 -8.85 -9.51
C GLU A 47 -6.77 -8.25 -8.22
N THR A 48 -5.45 -8.10 -8.18
CA THR A 48 -4.73 -7.63 -6.98
C THR A 48 -3.90 -6.39 -7.29
N MET A 49 -3.62 -5.64 -6.23
CA MET A 49 -2.78 -4.46 -6.24
C MET A 49 -2.05 -4.37 -4.89
N ILE A 50 -0.91 -3.68 -4.87
CA ILE A 50 -0.16 -3.40 -3.65
C ILE A 50 -0.59 -2.03 -3.10
N ALA A 51 -0.62 -1.91 -1.77
CA ALA A 51 -0.84 -0.65 -1.08
C ALA A 51 0.16 -0.51 0.07
N GLU A 52 0.93 0.57 0.07
CA GLU A 52 2.05 0.75 1.00
C GLU A 52 1.90 2.06 1.79
N PRO A 53 1.60 1.99 3.10
CA PRO A 53 1.81 3.12 3.99
C PRO A 53 3.30 3.18 4.35
N PRO A 54 4.04 4.20 3.88
CA PRO A 54 5.47 4.21 4.04
C PRO A 54 5.87 4.43 5.50
N SER A 55 7.08 4.01 5.86
CA SER A 55 7.66 4.41 7.13
C SER A 55 7.95 5.91 7.15
N SER A 56 7.54 6.61 8.22
CA SER A 56 7.88 8.03 8.40
C SER A 56 9.39 8.27 8.54
N ALA A 57 10.19 7.21 8.75
CA ALA A 57 11.64 7.27 8.77
C ALA A 57 12.29 7.24 7.36
N CYS A 58 11.54 6.86 6.31
CA CYS A 58 12.03 6.87 4.94
C CYS A 58 12.24 8.33 4.48
N SER A 59 13.33 8.62 3.76
CA SER A 59 13.75 10.00 3.45
C SER A 59 12.71 10.80 2.66
N GLY A 60 12.05 10.18 1.67
CA GLY A 60 10.95 10.79 0.91
C GLY A 60 9.71 11.05 1.77
N ALA A 61 9.31 10.06 2.57
CA ALA A 61 8.17 10.20 3.47
C ALA A 61 8.40 11.26 4.56
N CYS A 62 9.60 11.28 5.15
CA CYS A 62 10.02 12.23 6.18
C CYS A 62 10.02 13.68 5.67
N SER A 63 10.53 13.90 4.46
CA SER A 63 10.60 15.24 3.85
C SER A 63 9.27 15.73 3.26
N SER A 64 8.29 14.83 3.08
CA SER A 64 7.00 15.17 2.45
C SER A 64 6.09 16.07 3.29
N GLY A 65 6.30 16.14 4.62
CA GLY A 65 5.37 16.81 5.55
C GLY A 65 4.12 15.99 5.91
N TYR A 66 3.91 14.81 5.32
CA TYR A 66 2.76 13.94 5.56
C TYR A 66 3.05 12.79 6.54
N GLY A 67 4.20 12.79 7.22
CA GLY A 67 4.64 11.71 8.10
C GLY A 67 3.62 11.29 9.17
N ALA A 68 2.84 12.24 9.71
CA ALA A 68 1.76 11.93 10.65
C ALA A 68 0.65 11.08 10.03
N LEU A 69 0.28 11.34 8.77
CA LEU A 69 -0.74 10.57 8.06
C LEU A 69 -0.27 9.13 7.81
N PHE A 70 0.98 8.96 7.38
CA PHE A 70 1.56 7.63 7.19
C PHE A 70 1.59 6.84 8.50
N GLN A 71 2.03 7.48 9.60
CA GLN A 71 2.03 6.85 10.91
C GLN A 71 0.62 6.45 11.37
N SER A 72 -0.38 7.31 11.16
CA SER A 72 -1.78 6.99 11.47
C SER A 72 -2.32 5.83 10.63
N ALA A 73 -2.01 5.78 9.32
CA ALA A 73 -2.40 4.67 8.45
C ALA A 73 -1.76 3.36 8.92
N ARG A 74 -0.46 3.36 9.24
CA ARG A 74 0.24 2.19 9.79
C ARG A 74 -0.39 1.71 11.09
N GLN A 75 -0.68 2.62 12.02
CA GLN A 75 -1.35 2.29 13.29
C GLN A 75 -2.74 1.69 13.07
N ALA A 76 -3.51 2.18 12.10
CA ALA A 76 -4.82 1.63 11.78
C ALA A 76 -4.71 0.19 11.26
N PHE A 77 -3.76 -0.10 10.37
CA PHE A 77 -3.50 -1.47 9.92
C PHE A 77 -3.07 -2.38 11.07
N VAL A 78 -2.17 -1.91 11.95
CA VAL A 78 -1.73 -2.68 13.12
C VAL A 78 -2.88 -2.95 14.09
N ALA A 79 -3.74 -1.95 14.35
CA ALA A 79 -4.89 -2.10 15.23
C ALA A 79 -5.89 -3.15 14.71
N CYS A 80 -6.09 -3.24 13.40
CA CYS A 80 -6.97 -4.24 12.79
C CYS A 80 -6.32 -5.63 12.66
N MET A 81 -5.05 -5.69 12.25
CA MET A 81 -4.43 -6.93 11.75
C MET A 81 -3.35 -7.50 12.66
N GLY A 82 -2.91 -6.78 13.70
CA GLY A 82 -1.76 -7.09 14.54
C GLY A 82 -0.46 -6.52 13.97
N ASP A 83 0.71 -6.95 14.48
CA ASP A 83 1.98 -6.55 13.87
C ASP A 83 2.22 -7.29 12.54
N PRO A 84 2.83 -6.63 11.53
CA PRO A 84 3.11 -7.27 10.26
C PRO A 84 4.22 -8.33 10.41
N PRO A 85 4.03 -9.52 9.82
CA PRO A 85 5.07 -10.55 9.82
C PRO A 85 6.23 -10.19 8.89
N ALA A 86 7.40 -10.79 9.13
CA ALA A 86 8.57 -10.66 8.24
C ALA A 86 8.43 -11.46 6.93
N GLN A 87 7.51 -12.42 6.88
CA GLN A 87 7.16 -13.19 5.68
C GLN A 87 5.71 -12.89 5.33
N PHE A 88 5.34 -12.96 4.05
CA PHE A 88 3.97 -12.64 3.64
C PHE A 88 2.94 -13.50 4.35
N GLY A 89 2.09 -12.86 5.16
CA GLY A 89 1.03 -13.52 5.93
C GLY A 89 -0.32 -13.29 5.28
N TYR A 90 -0.93 -14.37 4.77
CA TYR A 90 -2.31 -14.34 4.29
C TYR A 90 -3.30 -14.14 5.44
N ARG A 91 -4.37 -13.40 5.18
CA ARG A 91 -5.49 -13.25 6.11
C ARG A 91 -6.60 -14.23 5.76
N ASN A 92 -7.01 -15.01 6.74
CA ASN A 92 -8.12 -15.97 6.62
C ASN A 92 -9.48 -15.32 6.90
N THR A 93 -9.51 -14.02 7.23
CA THR A 93 -10.73 -13.24 7.47
C THR A 93 -10.95 -12.26 6.31
N THR A 94 -12.20 -12.06 5.93
CA THR A 94 -12.57 -11.05 4.93
C THR A 94 -12.55 -9.67 5.57
N ILE A 95 -11.43 -8.96 5.43
CA ILE A 95 -11.30 -7.56 5.85
C ILE A 95 -11.59 -6.69 4.62
N VAL A 96 -12.53 -5.77 4.74
CA VAL A 96 -12.85 -4.80 3.68
C VAL A 96 -12.48 -3.42 4.15
N ALA A 97 -11.78 -2.67 3.30
CA ALA A 97 -11.32 -1.33 3.62
C ALA A 97 -11.45 -0.37 2.44
N VAL A 98 -11.64 0.90 2.74
CA VAL A 98 -11.45 2.02 1.82
C VAL A 98 -10.08 2.63 2.10
N ILE A 99 -9.19 2.54 1.12
CA ILE A 99 -7.81 3.01 1.18
C ILE A 99 -7.71 4.28 0.35
N THR A 100 -7.17 5.35 0.94
CA THR A 100 -6.86 6.60 0.24
C THR A 100 -5.35 6.73 0.09
N GLY A 101 -4.89 7.04 -1.11
CA GLY A 101 -3.47 7.24 -1.38
C GLY A 101 -3.21 7.71 -2.80
N VAL A 102 -1.95 7.75 -3.20
CA VAL A 102 -1.53 8.16 -4.54
C VAL A 102 -1.17 6.93 -5.35
N PRO A 103 -1.73 6.75 -6.56
CA PRO A 103 -1.25 5.73 -7.48
C PRO A 103 0.21 5.96 -7.85
N MET A 104 1.02 4.91 -7.87
CA MET A 104 2.41 4.96 -8.30
C MET A 104 2.71 3.75 -9.17
N PHE A 105 3.45 3.93 -10.26
CA PHE A 105 3.97 2.84 -11.05
C PHE A 105 5.33 2.44 -10.50
N ASP A 106 5.42 1.17 -10.12
CA ASP A 106 6.67 0.56 -9.69
C ASP A 106 7.21 -0.41 -10.76
N VAL A 107 8.53 -0.64 -10.73
CA VAL A 107 9.21 -1.59 -11.62
C VAL A 107 8.90 -3.00 -11.16
N LEU A 108 8.19 -3.75 -12.00
CA LEU A 108 7.89 -5.16 -11.75
C LEU A 108 9.15 -5.98 -11.43
N HIS A 109 9.24 -6.49 -10.21
CA HIS A 109 10.38 -7.27 -9.74
C HIS A 109 9.99 -8.55 -8.96
N GLY A 110 8.83 -9.13 -9.27
CA GLY A 110 8.36 -10.40 -8.67
C GLY A 110 7.66 -10.25 -7.32
N GLN A 111 7.16 -9.06 -7.03
CA GLN A 111 6.40 -8.77 -5.81
C GLN A 111 5.06 -9.51 -5.71
N THR A 112 4.74 -9.97 -4.50
CA THR A 112 3.50 -10.70 -4.22
C THR A 112 2.29 -9.79 -4.39
N GLY A 113 1.29 -10.22 -5.17
CA GLY A 113 0.03 -9.49 -5.34
C GLY A 113 0.13 -8.20 -6.15
N VAL A 114 1.18 -8.09 -6.96
CA VAL A 114 1.39 -6.95 -7.88
C VAL A 114 0.30 -6.87 -8.94
N ALA A 115 -0.12 -5.65 -9.27
CA ALA A 115 -0.98 -5.44 -10.43
C ALA A 115 -0.22 -5.78 -11.73
N PRO A 116 -0.88 -6.33 -12.77
CA PRO A 116 -0.19 -6.71 -14.01
C PRO A 116 0.55 -5.56 -14.72
N ASN A 117 0.13 -4.32 -14.49
CA ASN A 117 0.74 -3.10 -15.04
C ASN A 117 1.72 -2.41 -14.07
N GLY A 118 1.98 -2.98 -12.89
CA GLY A 118 2.87 -2.43 -11.88
C GLY A 118 2.32 -1.22 -11.12
N ILE A 119 1.03 -0.89 -11.25
CA ILE A 119 0.45 0.19 -10.46
C ILE A 119 0.18 -0.28 -9.03
N GLU A 120 0.44 0.59 -8.08
CA GLU A 120 0.21 0.41 -6.65
C GLU A 120 -0.30 1.69 -6.01
N ILE A 121 -0.75 1.61 -4.75
CA ILE A 121 -1.04 2.79 -3.93
C ILE A 121 0.15 3.03 -3.00
N HIS A 122 1.05 3.91 -3.40
CA HIS A 122 2.20 4.32 -2.61
C HIS A 122 2.44 5.83 -2.80
N PRO A 123 2.22 6.67 -1.77
CA PRO A 123 1.88 6.29 -0.39
C PRO A 123 0.39 6.08 -0.15
N VAL A 124 0.07 5.15 0.76
CA VAL A 124 -1.20 5.14 1.49
C VAL A 124 -1.21 6.26 2.53
N ILE A 125 -2.24 7.10 2.48
CA ILE A 125 -2.40 8.29 3.33
C ILE A 125 -3.41 8.02 4.45
N SER A 126 -4.46 7.26 4.17
CA SER A 126 -5.45 6.86 5.18
C SER A 126 -6.16 5.57 4.81
N VAL A 127 -6.73 4.90 5.81
CA VAL A 127 -7.54 3.70 5.65
C VAL A 127 -8.76 3.77 6.56
N THR A 128 -9.91 3.32 6.06
CA THR A 128 -11.13 3.10 6.85
C THR A 128 -11.58 1.67 6.66
N PHE A 129 -11.65 0.90 7.73
CA PHE A 129 -12.13 -0.48 7.68
C PHE A 129 -13.65 -0.50 7.75
N GLU A 130 -14.28 -1.14 6.75
CA GLU A 130 -15.72 -1.33 6.70
C GLU A 130 -16.16 -2.60 7.44
N SER A 131 -15.30 -3.63 7.49
CA SER A 131 -15.55 -4.90 8.16
C SER A 131 -14.28 -5.72 8.38
N GLY A 132 -14.33 -6.70 9.28
CA GLY A 132 -13.27 -7.70 9.50
C GLY A 132 -12.17 -7.27 10.48
N CYS A 133 -12.32 -6.06 11.02
CA CYS A 133 -11.83 -5.59 12.30
C CYS A 133 -13.08 -5.43 13.21
#